data_AF-A0A6F8V419-F1
#
_entry.id   AF-A0A6F8V419-F1
#
_cell.length_a   1.000
_cell.length_b   1.000
_cell.length_c   1.000
_cell.angle_alpha   90.00
_cell.angle_beta   90.00
_cell.angle_gamma   90.00
#
_symmetry.space_group_name_H-M   'P 1'
#
loop_
_entity.id
_entity.type
_entity.pdbx_description
1 polymer ?
#
loop_
_entity_poly.entity_id
_entity_poly.type
_entity_poly.pdbx_seq_one_letter_code
_entity_poly.pdbx_strand_id
1 'polypeptide(L)'
;MDFQKIENERREAADAEFENYDFAEYELDDKSGWEYVTGAGPAEWTRPLFFADPEDPDAPSTPGVFRVVFAHNSSEITEVTASINGNDIGQRSPGQPTP
;
A
#
# COMPACT_ATOMS: atom_id res chain seq x y z
N MET A 1 21.30 5.91 -15.79
CA MET A 1 19.91 5.76 -15.29
C MET A 1 19.93 4.50 -14.45
N ASP A 2 20.08 4.68 -13.15
CA ASP A 2 20.25 3.60 -12.19
C ASP A 2 18.86 3.13 -11.75
N PHE A 3 18.22 2.32 -12.59
CA PHE A 3 16.89 1.76 -12.33
C PHE A 3 16.82 1.05 -10.98
N GLN A 4 17.90 0.37 -10.60
CA GLN A 4 18.05 -0.27 -9.28
C GLN A 4 17.96 0.72 -8.11
N LYS A 5 18.45 1.96 -8.28
CA LYS A 5 18.39 2.97 -7.22
C LYS A 5 16.95 3.45 -7.03
N ILE A 6 16.25 3.76 -8.13
CA ILE A 6 14.85 4.20 -8.10
C ILE A 6 13.95 3.10 -7.53
N GLU A 7 14.19 1.84 -7.87
CA GLU A 7 13.44 0.70 -7.30
C GLU A 7 13.66 0.55 -5.80
N ASN A 8 14.89 0.74 -5.30
CA ASN A 8 15.15 0.74 -3.87
C ASN A 8 14.45 1.91 -3.17
N GLU A 9 14.55 3.12 -3.73
CA GLU A 9 13.88 4.31 -3.20
C GLU A 9 12.36 4.16 -3.18
N ARG A 10 11.77 3.53 -4.21
CA ARG A 10 10.33 3.19 -4.25
C ARG A 10 9.94 2.22 -3.16
N ARG A 11 10.75 1.18 -2.94
CA ARG A 11 10.50 0.21 -1.87
C ARG A 11 10.53 0.89 -0.50
N GLU A 12 11.56 1.70 -0.25
CA GLU A 12 11.70 2.44 1.01
C GLU A 12 10.53 3.40 1.23
N ALA A 13 10.12 4.13 0.18
CA ALA A 13 8.96 5.01 0.24
C ALA A 13 7.65 4.23 0.48
N ALA A 14 7.45 3.10 -0.20
CA ALA A 14 6.28 2.25 -0.01
C ALA A 14 6.19 1.66 1.40
N ASP A 15 7.29 1.13 1.94
CA ASP A 15 7.31 0.61 3.32
C ASP A 15 7.09 1.75 4.33
N ALA A 16 7.74 2.90 4.16
CA ALA A 16 7.51 4.06 5.03
C ALA A 16 6.04 4.53 5.00
N GLU A 17 5.45 4.62 3.81
CA GLU A 17 4.05 5.01 3.65
C GLU A 17 3.11 3.99 4.30
N PHE A 18 3.37 2.70 4.10
CA PHE A 18 2.64 1.60 4.72
C PHE A 18 2.72 1.62 6.25
N GLU A 19 3.91 1.83 6.82
CA GLU A 19 4.12 1.92 8.27
C GLU A 19 3.44 3.14 8.89
N ASN A 20 3.30 4.22 8.11
CA ASN A 20 2.57 5.42 8.51
C ASN A 20 1.08 5.36 8.10
N TYR A 21 0.62 4.25 7.51
CA TYR A 21 -0.77 4.12 7.11
C TYR A 21 -1.65 3.71 8.28
N ASP A 22 -2.66 4.53 8.54
CA ASP A 22 -3.68 4.22 9.52
C ASP A 22 -4.79 3.45 8.82
N PHE A 23 -4.94 2.17 9.15
CA PHE A 23 -5.98 1.30 8.58
C PHE A 23 -7.34 1.51 9.25
N ALA A 24 -7.58 2.71 9.78
CA ALA A 24 -8.78 3.09 10.52
C ALA A 24 -9.05 2.15 11.70
N GLU A 25 -10.19 1.45 11.67
CA GLU A 25 -10.59 0.51 12.72
C GLU A 25 -10.07 -0.92 12.54
N TYR A 26 -9.40 -1.22 11.41
CA TYR A 26 -8.95 -2.56 11.09
C TYR A 26 -7.57 -2.86 11.68
N GLU A 27 -7.48 -3.93 12.47
CA GLU A 27 -6.21 -4.44 12.97
C GLU A 27 -5.55 -5.33 11.91
N LEU A 28 -4.32 -5.02 11.53
CA LEU A 28 -3.55 -5.84 10.60
C LEU A 28 -3.02 -7.08 11.32
N ASP A 29 -3.47 -8.25 10.89
CA ASP A 29 -3.04 -9.56 11.41
C ASP A 29 -1.74 -10.02 10.73
N ASP A 30 -1.73 -10.01 9.39
CA ASP A 30 -0.58 -10.44 8.60
C ASP A 30 -0.42 -9.61 7.31
N LYS A 31 0.78 -9.63 6.72
CA LYS A 31 1.08 -8.94 5.47
C LYS A 31 2.04 -9.74 4.61
N SER A 32 1.73 -9.81 3.32
CA SER A 32 2.64 -10.39 2.34
C SER A 32 3.74 -9.41 1.91
N GLY A 33 4.64 -9.89 1.05
CA GLY A 33 5.63 -9.05 0.39
C GLY A 33 4.99 -8.07 -0.60
N TRP A 34 5.79 -7.10 -1.06
CA TRP A 34 5.39 -6.22 -2.14
C TRP A 34 5.41 -6.96 -3.48
N GLU A 35 4.29 -6.89 -4.16
CA GLU A 35 4.15 -7.25 -5.56
C GLU A 35 4.24 -5.96 -6.37
N TYR A 36 5.13 -5.91 -7.34
CA TYR A 36 5.27 -4.73 -8.20
C TYR A 36 4.91 -5.10 -9.62
N VAL A 37 4.14 -4.23 -10.26
CA VAL A 37 3.83 -4.33 -11.68
C VAL A 37 4.66 -3.28 -12.40
N THR A 38 5.70 -3.75 -13.10
CA THR A 38 6.51 -2.91 -13.99
C THR A 38 5.95 -3.00 -15.40
N GLY A 39 5.21 -1.96 -15.81
CA GLY A 39 4.72 -1.78 -17.17
C GLY A 39 5.35 -0.57 -17.87
N ALA A 40 4.88 -0.24 -19.07
CA ALA A 40 5.24 1.02 -19.76
C ALA A 40 4.60 2.28 -19.14
N GLY A 41 3.88 2.13 -18.02
CA GLY A 41 3.14 3.17 -17.32
C GLY A 41 3.78 3.57 -15.97
N PRO A 42 3.00 4.19 -15.06
CA PRO A 42 3.47 4.44 -13.69
C PRO A 42 3.85 3.12 -13.02
N ALA A 43 4.82 3.17 -12.11
CA ALA A 43 5.16 1.98 -11.34
C ALA A 43 4.12 1.78 -10.24
N GLU A 44 3.57 0.58 -10.14
CA GLU A 44 2.53 0.25 -9.18
C GLU A 44 3.01 -0.87 -8.27
N TRP A 45 2.92 -0.64 -6.98
CA TRP A 45 3.32 -1.57 -5.94
C TRP A 45 2.10 -1.91 -5.10
N THR A 46 1.76 -3.18 -5.03
CA THR A 46 0.65 -3.71 -4.27
C THR A 46 1.16 -4.64 -3.20
N ARG A 47 0.59 -4.57 -2.00
CA ARG A 47 0.89 -5.47 -0.89
C ARG A 47 -0.40 -6.13 -0.43
N PRO A 48 -0.52 -7.46 -0.55
CA PRO A 48 -1.63 -8.17 0.06
C PRO A 48 -1.54 -8.08 1.59
N LEU A 49 -2.65 -7.74 2.20
CA LEU A 49 -2.83 -7.58 3.65
C LEU A 49 -3.90 -8.53 4.15
N PHE A 50 -3.78 -8.94 5.40
CA PHE A 50 -4.75 -9.77 6.10
C PHE A 50 -5.12 -9.06 7.39
N PHE A 51 -6.39 -8.70 7.52
CA PHE A 51 -6.90 -7.97 8.67
C PHE A 51 -7.64 -8.91 9.61
N ALA A 52 -7.40 -8.77 10.91
CA ALA A 52 -8.18 -9.47 11.93
C ALA A 52 -9.61 -8.88 11.94
N ASP A 53 -10.59 -9.73 12.23
CA ASP A 53 -11.94 -9.24 12.47
C ASP A 53 -12.00 -8.63 13.88
N PRO A 54 -12.43 -7.36 14.03
CA PRO A 54 -12.45 -6.69 15.32
C PRO A 54 -13.49 -7.27 16.28
N GLU A 55 -14.50 -7.99 15.77
CA GLU A 55 -15.54 -8.63 16.57
C GLU A 55 -15.15 -10.08 16.94
N ASP A 56 -14.38 -10.78 16.10
CA ASP A 56 -13.96 -12.17 16.34
C ASP A 56 -12.51 -12.46 15.88
N PRO A 57 -11.52 -12.53 16.80
CA PRO A 57 -10.12 -12.76 16.44
C PRO A 57 -9.82 -14.19 15.95
N ASP A 58 -10.76 -15.13 16.09
CA ASP A 58 -10.64 -16.50 15.59
C ASP A 58 -11.27 -16.66 14.19
N ALA A 59 -11.96 -15.63 13.68
CA ALA A 59 -12.51 -15.58 12.33
C ALA A 59 -11.38 -15.53 11.28
N PRO A 60 -11.64 -16.03 10.05
CA PRO A 60 -10.65 -15.96 8.99
C PRO A 60 -10.30 -14.50 8.67
N SER A 61 -9.00 -14.20 8.59
CA SER A 61 -8.52 -12.85 8.30
C SER A 61 -9.10 -12.33 6.98
N THR A 62 -9.56 -11.08 7.00
CA THR A 62 -10.15 -10.44 5.83
C THR A 62 -9.04 -10.01 4.87
N PRO A 63 -9.06 -10.47 3.60
CA PRO A 63 -8.04 -10.07 2.64
C PRO A 63 -8.22 -8.61 2.24
N GLY A 64 -7.12 -7.87 2.24
CA GLY A 64 -7.04 -6.52 1.71
C GLY A 64 -5.83 -6.34 0.81
N VAL A 65 -5.79 -5.19 0.15
CA VAL A 65 -4.73 -4.81 -0.77
C VAL A 65 -4.34 -3.37 -0.50
N PHE A 66 -3.05 -3.17 -0.30
CA PHE A 66 -2.45 -1.85 -0.21
C PHE A 66 -1.73 -1.52 -1.50
N ARG A 67 -2.20 -0.52 -2.23
CA ARG A 67 -1.66 -0.11 -3.52
C ARG A 67 -0.99 1.25 -3.40
N VAL A 68 0.22 1.34 -3.93
CA VAL A 68 1.04 2.55 -4.01
C VAL A 68 1.40 2.77 -5.48
N VAL A 69 1.06 3.94 -6.00
CA VAL A 69 1.34 4.34 -7.37
C VAL A 69 2.45 5.39 -7.32
N PHE A 70 3.47 5.20 -8.15
CA PHE A 70 4.60 6.11 -8.26
C PHE A 70 4.58 6.88 -9.57
N ALA A 71 5.12 8.10 -9.52
CA ALA A 71 5.37 8.90 -10.70
C ALA A 71 6.35 8.18 -11.67
N HIS A 72 6.16 8.46 -12.96
CA HIS A 72 6.93 7.81 -14.01
C HIS A 72 8.43 8.12 -13.88
N ASN A 73 9.26 7.08 -13.84
CA ASN A 73 10.71 7.16 -13.57
C ASN A 73 11.11 7.92 -12.29
N SER A 74 10.23 7.95 -11.29
CA SER A 74 10.49 8.57 -9.98
C SER A 74 10.08 7.64 -8.84
N SER A 75 10.67 7.86 -7.65
CA SER A 75 10.26 7.25 -6.38
C SER A 75 9.21 8.07 -5.65
N GLU A 76 8.78 9.19 -6.23
CA GLU A 76 7.67 9.99 -5.72
C GLU A 76 6.37 9.21 -5.83
N ILE A 77 5.70 9.00 -4.70
CA ILE A 77 4.36 8.43 -4.64
C ILE A 77 3.39 9.48 -5.20
N THR A 78 2.40 9.05 -5.98
CA THR A 78 1.34 9.90 -6.51
C THR A 78 -0.02 9.55 -5.93
N GLU A 79 -0.20 8.29 -5.55
CA GLU A 79 -1.46 7.78 -5.03
C GLU A 79 -1.20 6.58 -4.13
N VAL A 80 -1.93 6.51 -3.02
CA VAL A 80 -1.91 5.40 -2.07
C VAL A 80 -3.35 5.04 -1.80
N THR A 81 -3.71 3.78 -1.95
CA THR A 81 -5.07 3.28 -1.74
C THR A 81 -5.00 2.00 -0.95
N ALA A 82 -5.82 1.88 0.09
CA ALA A 82 -6.02 0.64 0.83
C ALA A 82 -7.45 0.17 0.62
N SER A 83 -7.61 -1.11 0.29
CA SER A 83 -8.91 -1.74 0.17
C SER A 83 -8.95 -3.04 0.97
N ILE A 84 -10.12 -3.37 1.49
CA ILE A 84 -10.40 -4.61 2.24
C ILE A 84 -11.63 -5.25 1.62
N ASN A 85 -11.51 -6.52 1.24
CA ASN A 85 -12.58 -7.30 0.59
C ASN A 85 -13.20 -6.56 -0.63
N GLY A 86 -12.38 -5.81 -1.37
CA GLY A 86 -12.81 -5.01 -2.52
C GLY A 86 -13.49 -3.67 -2.17
N ASN A 87 -13.58 -3.30 -0.89
CA ASN A 87 -14.02 -1.97 -0.47
C ASN A 87 -12.81 -1.10 -0.16
N ASP A 88 -12.70 0.07 -0.78
CA ASP A 88 -11.67 1.05 -0.43
C ASP A 88 -11.93 1.59 0.98
N ILE A 89 -10.98 1.35 1.88
CA ILE A 89 -11.01 1.81 3.27
C ILE A 89 -10.23 3.10 3.47
N GLY A 90 -9.43 3.49 2.48
CA GLY A 90 -8.79 4.80 2.49
C GLY A 90 -7.98 5.08 1.23
N GLN A 91 -7.88 6.36 0.90
CA GLN A 91 -7.05 6.87 -0.19
C GLN A 91 -6.25 8.08 0.32
N ARG A 92 -4.95 8.10 0.01
CA ARG A 92 -4.05 9.21 0.30
C ARG A 92 -3.36 9.64 -0.99
N SER A 93 -3.38 10.93 -1.25
CA SER A 93 -2.53 11.54 -2.28
C SER A 93 -1.48 12.36 -1.54
N PRO A 94 -0.17 12.09 -1.71
CA PRO A 94 0.87 12.89 -1.09
C PRO A 94 0.74 14.33 -1.60
N GLY A 95 0.35 15.23 -0.70
CA GLY A 95 0.00 16.62 -1.02
C GLY A 95 -1.35 17.10 -0.44
N GLN A 96 -2.21 16.20 0.04
CA GLN A 96 -3.38 16.58 0.83
C GLN A 96 -3.08 16.50 2.33
N PRO A 97 -3.34 17.57 3.11
CA PRO A 97 -3.32 17.47 4.57
C PRO A 97 -4.37 16.46 5.02
N THR A 98 -4.02 15.65 6.02
CA THR A 98 -4.95 14.76 6.73
C THR A 98 -6.19 15.56 7.18
N PRO A 99 -7.42 15.06 6.94
CA PRO A 99 -8.61 15.65 7.57
C PRO A 99 -8.53 15.56 9.11
#